data_AF-A0A2H5YI01-F1
#
_entry.id   AF-A0A2H5YI01-F1
#
_cell.length_a   1.000
_cell.length_b   1.000
_cell.length_c   1.000
_cell.angle_alpha   90.00
_cell.angle_beta   90.00
_cell.angle_gamma   90.00
#
_symmetry.space_group_name_H-M   'P 1'
#
loop_
_entity.id
_entity.type
_entity.pdbx_description
1 polymer ?
#
loop_
_entity_poly.entity_id
_entity_poly.type
_entity_poly.pdbx_seq_one_letter_code
_entity_poly.pdbx_strand_id
1 'polypeptide(L)'
;MLPFVTDGLPGLPEAIRRVYPQAEWQRCAVHGVRWSLSQVRARGRALLAQDLRRVYGAEGRGEALRALDEAQSAWGSRYRGVVGLWVQESGAFLRFYGYPKELWRYLRSANLMGRLIREVRRGTKVRDHKFPQGGAVYKLLYLESERQEGRWAERKLKGFAEAREVLQKMLQERHAPRTQTLTKILTRPGPAVPSAWSYVPSTLALSAREC
;
A
#
# COMPACT_ATOMS: atom_id res chain seq x y z
N MET A 1 1.44 13.40 0.32
CA MET A 1 2.60 12.50 0.41
C MET A 1 2.29 11.33 -0.48
N LEU A 2 3.21 10.90 -1.36
CA LEU A 2 3.05 9.67 -2.14
C LEU A 2 2.91 8.47 -1.17
N PRO A 3 2.30 7.35 -1.58
CA PRO A 3 2.05 6.25 -0.66
C PRO A 3 3.36 5.55 -0.30
N PHE A 4 3.45 5.03 0.91
CA PHE A 4 4.51 4.08 1.26
C PHE A 4 4.25 2.76 0.54
N VAL A 5 5.17 2.35 -0.33
CA VAL A 5 5.10 1.06 -1.03
C VAL A 5 6.07 0.09 -0.39
N THR A 6 5.57 -1.04 0.11
CA THR A 6 6.39 -2.07 0.79
C THR A 6 6.15 -3.45 0.18
N ASP A 7 7.06 -4.39 0.40
CA ASP A 7 6.97 -5.78 -0.10
C ASP A 7 6.02 -6.69 0.71
N GLY A 8 5.42 -6.16 1.78
CA GLY A 8 4.51 -6.89 2.66
C GLY A 8 5.20 -7.48 3.90
N LEU A 9 6.33 -6.93 4.32
CA LEU A 9 6.95 -7.26 5.60
C LEU A 9 5.97 -7.03 6.76
N PRO A 10 5.74 -8.02 7.64
CA PRO A 10 4.86 -7.87 8.80
C PRO A 10 5.31 -6.71 9.70
N GLY A 11 4.35 -5.98 10.27
CA GLY A 11 4.64 -4.87 11.20
C GLY A 11 4.96 -3.52 10.55
N LEU A 12 5.38 -3.49 9.26
CA LEU A 12 5.59 -2.23 8.56
C LEU A 12 4.30 -1.41 8.38
N PRO A 13 3.14 -1.99 8.00
CA PRO A 13 1.91 -1.22 7.87
C PRO A 13 1.50 -0.55 9.19
N GLU A 14 1.66 -1.25 10.31
CA GLU A 14 1.37 -0.76 11.66
C GLU A 14 2.33 0.36 12.06
N ALA A 15 3.64 0.17 11.83
CA ALA A 15 4.66 1.17 12.10
C ALA A 15 4.45 2.45 11.28
N ILE A 16 4.13 2.33 9.99
CA ILE A 16 3.85 3.47 9.10
C ILE A 16 2.64 4.23 9.62
N ARG A 17 1.54 3.54 9.97
CA ARG A 17 0.34 4.20 10.51
C ARG A 17 0.61 4.92 11.83
N ARG A 18 1.50 4.37 12.67
CA ARG A 18 1.87 4.97 13.96
C ARG A 18 2.70 6.24 13.79
N VAL A 19 3.70 6.23 12.90
CA VAL A 19 4.64 7.36 12.72
C VAL A 19 4.08 8.40 11.74
N TYR A 20 3.38 7.96 10.71
CA TYR A 20 2.83 8.77 9.63
C TYR A 20 1.32 8.50 9.46
N PRO A 21 0.46 8.92 10.40
CA PRO A 21 -0.96 8.56 10.43
C PRO A 21 -1.77 9.06 9.22
N GLN A 22 -1.28 10.11 8.55
CA GLN A 22 -1.89 10.64 7.32
C GLN A 22 -1.37 9.93 6.06
N ALA A 23 -0.28 9.16 6.13
CA ALA A 23 0.27 8.50 4.97
C ALA A 23 -0.56 7.28 4.58
N GLU A 24 -0.67 7.06 3.26
CA GLU A 24 -1.27 5.84 2.74
C GLU A 24 -0.20 4.77 2.59
N TRP A 25 -0.62 3.53 2.81
CA TRP A 25 0.21 2.35 2.59
C TRP A 25 -0.30 1.55 1.40
N GLN A 26 0.63 1.07 0.59
CA GLN A 26 0.41 0.22 -0.56
C GLN A 26 1.31 -1.02 -0.47
N ARG A 27 0.75 -2.18 -0.80
CA ARG A 27 1.54 -3.39 -1.01
C ARG A 27 2.06 -3.44 -2.44
N CYS A 28 3.33 -3.76 -2.60
CA CYS A 28 3.98 -3.83 -3.90
C CYS A 28 3.44 -5.01 -4.72
N ALA A 29 2.72 -4.73 -5.81
CA ALA A 29 2.18 -5.74 -6.71
C ALA A 29 3.26 -6.68 -7.28
N VAL A 30 4.45 -6.17 -7.64
CA VAL A 30 5.55 -7.00 -8.16
C VAL A 30 6.03 -8.02 -7.12
N HIS A 31 6.17 -7.62 -5.86
CA HIS A 31 6.54 -8.55 -4.79
C HIS A 31 5.41 -9.55 -4.51
N GLY A 32 4.15 -9.10 -4.54
CA GLY A 32 2.98 -9.97 -4.50
C GLY A 32 3.02 -11.04 -5.58
N VAL A 33 3.23 -10.66 -6.85
CA VAL A 33 3.35 -11.59 -7.99
C VAL A 33 4.51 -12.55 -7.78
N ARG A 34 5.70 -12.06 -7.42
CA ARG A 34 6.88 -12.93 -7.21
C ARG A 34 6.60 -13.96 -6.11
N TRP A 35 5.99 -13.53 -5.01
CA TRP A 35 5.57 -14.45 -3.95
C TRP A 35 4.55 -15.46 -4.48
N SER A 36 3.49 -15.02 -5.17
CA SER A 36 2.47 -15.90 -5.74
C SER A 36 3.05 -16.96 -6.68
N LEU A 37 3.99 -16.58 -7.56
CA LEU A 37 4.64 -17.51 -8.49
C LEU A 37 5.53 -18.54 -7.78
N SER A 38 6.08 -18.21 -6.61
CA SER A 38 6.85 -19.16 -5.80
C SER A 38 5.97 -20.27 -5.21
N GLN A 39 4.67 -19.99 -4.99
CA GLN A 39 3.70 -20.92 -4.43
C GLN A 39 3.09 -21.86 -5.48
N VAL A 40 3.31 -21.57 -6.76
CA VAL A 40 2.65 -22.26 -7.87
C VAL A 40 3.63 -23.17 -8.62
N ARG A 41 3.13 -24.34 -9.03
CA ARG A 41 3.89 -25.32 -9.84
C ARG A 41 4.33 -24.68 -11.16
N ALA A 42 5.51 -25.07 -11.65
CA ALA A 42 6.13 -24.45 -12.83
C ALA A 42 5.18 -24.33 -14.04
N ARG A 43 4.38 -25.36 -14.33
CA ARG A 43 3.40 -25.40 -15.44
C ARG A 43 2.35 -24.29 -15.38
N GLY A 44 1.95 -23.86 -14.18
CA GLY A 44 0.93 -22.82 -13.98
C GLY A 44 1.47 -21.40 -13.83
N ARG A 45 2.79 -21.22 -13.69
CA ARG A 45 3.40 -19.91 -13.38
C ARG A 45 3.16 -18.87 -14.46
N ALA A 46 3.28 -19.25 -15.73
CA ALA A 46 3.11 -18.31 -16.84
C ALA A 46 1.67 -17.79 -16.93
N LEU A 47 0.68 -18.68 -16.82
CA LEU A 47 -0.74 -18.32 -16.83
C LEU A 47 -1.11 -17.47 -15.63
N LEU A 48 -0.69 -17.86 -14.41
CA LEU A 48 -0.96 -17.07 -13.22
C LEU A 48 -0.31 -15.67 -13.31
N ALA A 49 0.91 -15.57 -13.83
CA ALA A 49 1.57 -14.28 -14.04
C ALA A 49 0.78 -13.38 -14.99
N GLN A 50 0.19 -13.95 -16.05
CA GLN A 50 -0.66 -13.23 -16.99
C GLN A 50 -1.95 -12.74 -16.32
N ASP A 51 -2.64 -13.60 -15.57
CA ASP A 51 -3.89 -13.25 -14.90
C ASP A 51 -3.66 -12.18 -13.82
N LEU A 52 -2.63 -12.33 -12.98
CA LEU A 52 -2.28 -11.29 -12.00
C LEU A 52 -1.85 -9.98 -12.68
N ARG A 53 -1.21 -10.05 -13.87
CA ARG A 53 -0.90 -8.86 -14.66
C ARG A 53 -2.14 -8.15 -15.17
N ARG A 54 -3.24 -8.86 -15.46
CA ARG A 54 -4.52 -8.20 -15.77
C ARG A 54 -5.06 -7.42 -14.57
N VAL A 55 -4.89 -7.94 -13.34
CA VAL A 55 -5.32 -7.27 -12.11
C VAL A 55 -4.62 -5.93 -11.90
N TYR A 56 -3.29 -5.90 -11.74
CA TYR A 56 -2.58 -4.63 -11.50
C TYR A 56 -2.29 -3.83 -12.77
N GLY A 57 -2.58 -4.41 -13.94
CA GLY A 57 -2.34 -3.83 -15.25
C GLY A 57 -3.55 -3.16 -15.88
N ALA A 58 -4.74 -3.34 -15.31
CA ALA A 58 -6.01 -2.79 -15.82
C ALA A 58 -6.01 -1.27 -15.93
N GLU A 59 -6.93 -0.73 -16.73
CA GLU A 59 -7.05 0.71 -16.99
C GLU A 59 -7.88 1.44 -15.93
N GLY A 60 -8.33 0.74 -14.89
CA GLY A 60 -8.97 1.33 -13.73
C GLY A 60 -9.23 0.32 -12.62
N ARG A 61 -9.58 0.83 -11.42
CA ARG A 61 -9.83 -0.01 -10.24
C ARG A 61 -10.99 -0.99 -10.42
N GLY A 62 -12.07 -0.58 -11.09
CA GLY A 62 -13.21 -1.46 -11.33
C GLY A 62 -12.87 -2.65 -12.23
N GLU A 63 -12.10 -2.41 -13.30
CA GLU A 63 -11.61 -3.47 -14.18
C GLU A 63 -10.61 -4.38 -13.45
N ALA A 64 -9.72 -3.82 -12.64
CA ALA A 64 -8.78 -4.59 -11.81
C ALA A 64 -9.51 -5.56 -10.87
N LEU A 65 -10.62 -5.14 -10.26
CA LEU A 65 -11.42 -5.99 -9.37
C LEU A 65 -12.12 -7.12 -10.14
N ARG A 66 -12.69 -6.84 -11.33
CA ARG A 66 -13.26 -7.90 -12.18
C ARG A 66 -12.20 -8.94 -12.59
N ALA A 67 -11.01 -8.49 -12.99
CA ALA A 67 -9.89 -9.38 -13.29
C ALA A 67 -9.46 -10.21 -12.07
N LEU A 68 -9.61 -9.67 -10.86
CA LEU A 68 -9.32 -10.38 -9.62
C LEU A 68 -10.37 -11.46 -9.34
N ASP A 69 -11.65 -11.20 -9.60
CA ASP A 69 -12.73 -12.18 -9.48
C ASP A 69 -12.55 -13.33 -10.49
N GLU A 70 -12.13 -13.02 -11.72
CA GLU A 70 -11.76 -14.02 -12.72
C GLU A 70 -10.57 -14.87 -12.25
N ALA A 71 -9.52 -14.23 -11.71
CA ALA A 71 -8.37 -14.94 -11.14
C ALA A 71 -8.77 -15.81 -9.94
N GLN A 72 -9.71 -15.35 -9.11
CA GLN A 72 -10.25 -16.13 -8.00
C GLN A 72 -11.00 -17.37 -8.52
N SER A 73 -11.81 -17.22 -9.55
CA SER A 73 -12.53 -18.32 -10.17
C SER A 73 -11.59 -19.37 -10.78
N ALA A 74 -10.52 -18.91 -11.47
CA ALA A 74 -9.57 -19.79 -12.14
C ALA A 74 -8.61 -20.52 -11.16
N TRP A 75 -8.15 -19.83 -10.12
CA TRP A 75 -7.06 -20.32 -9.26
C TRP A 75 -7.47 -20.62 -7.82
N GLY A 76 -8.63 -20.15 -7.38
CA GLY A 76 -9.07 -20.18 -5.99
C GLY A 76 -9.22 -21.59 -5.41
N SER A 77 -9.60 -22.58 -6.23
CA SER A 77 -9.70 -23.97 -5.78
C SER A 77 -8.34 -24.61 -5.50
N ARG A 78 -7.33 -24.33 -6.35
CA ARG A 78 -6.00 -24.95 -6.31
C ARG A 78 -4.98 -24.20 -5.45
N TYR A 79 -5.04 -22.87 -5.46
CA TYR A 79 -4.07 -22.00 -4.77
C TYR A 79 -4.78 -20.99 -3.87
N ARG A 80 -5.56 -21.50 -2.91
CA ARG A 80 -6.33 -20.71 -1.94
C ARG A 80 -5.50 -19.64 -1.24
N GLY A 81 -4.28 -19.95 -0.81
CA GLY A 81 -3.40 -18.99 -0.14
C GLY A 81 -2.96 -17.84 -1.05
N VAL A 82 -2.71 -18.14 -2.33
CA VAL A 82 -2.33 -17.11 -3.32
C VAL A 82 -3.51 -16.17 -3.56
N VAL A 83 -4.65 -16.71 -3.96
CA VAL A 83 -5.84 -15.91 -4.27
C VAL A 83 -6.35 -15.19 -3.03
N GLY A 84 -6.35 -15.87 -1.87
CA GLY A 84 -6.76 -15.30 -0.59
C GLY A 84 -5.98 -14.03 -0.26
N LEU A 85 -4.65 -14.04 -0.45
CA LEU A 85 -3.82 -12.85 -0.26
C LEU A 85 -4.28 -11.70 -1.17
N TRP A 86 -4.46 -11.96 -2.47
CA TRP A 86 -4.83 -10.91 -3.43
C TRP A 86 -6.23 -10.35 -3.17
N VAL A 87 -7.18 -11.19 -2.74
CA VAL A 87 -8.54 -10.77 -2.40
C VAL A 87 -8.55 -9.94 -1.12
N GLN A 88 -7.96 -10.46 -0.04
CA GLN A 88 -7.91 -9.81 1.27
C GLN A 88 -7.16 -8.48 1.20
N GLU A 89 -6.08 -8.41 0.43
CA GLU A 89 -5.24 -7.21 0.31
C GLU A 89 -5.43 -6.45 -1.00
N SER A 90 -6.53 -6.71 -1.72
CA SER A 90 -6.86 -6.03 -2.98
C SER A 90 -6.81 -4.50 -2.84
N GLY A 91 -7.35 -3.96 -1.75
CA GLY A 91 -7.30 -2.54 -1.46
C GLY A 91 -5.88 -1.98 -1.30
N ALA A 92 -4.94 -2.78 -0.76
CA ALA A 92 -3.54 -2.40 -0.59
C ALA A 92 -2.74 -2.57 -1.88
N PHE A 93 -2.98 -3.61 -2.68
CA PHE A 93 -2.33 -3.80 -3.99
C PHE A 93 -2.77 -2.74 -5.00
N LEU A 94 -4.04 -2.35 -4.96
CA LEU A 94 -4.69 -1.47 -5.94
C LEU A 94 -4.78 -0.01 -5.47
N ARG A 95 -4.08 0.36 -4.39
CA ARG A 95 -4.04 1.72 -3.84
C ARG A 95 -3.61 2.76 -4.87
N PHE A 96 -2.67 2.40 -5.74
CA PHE A 96 -2.12 3.32 -6.76
C PHE A 96 -3.18 3.85 -7.75
N TYR A 97 -4.31 3.16 -7.95
CA TYR A 97 -5.39 3.66 -8.80
C TYR A 97 -6.03 4.95 -8.27
N GLY A 98 -5.83 5.28 -6.99
CA GLY A 98 -6.25 6.58 -6.43
C GLY A 98 -5.30 7.74 -6.74
N TYR A 99 -4.19 7.49 -7.44
CA TYR A 99 -3.19 8.49 -7.82
C TYR A 99 -3.27 8.79 -9.33
N PRO A 100 -2.65 9.90 -9.81
CA PRO A 100 -2.61 10.22 -11.24
C PRO A 100 -2.08 9.06 -12.09
N LYS A 101 -2.72 8.82 -13.24
CA LYS A 101 -2.47 7.68 -14.13
C LYS A 101 -1.05 7.65 -14.65
N GLU A 102 -0.48 8.84 -14.86
CA GLU A 102 0.89 9.09 -15.28
C GLU A 102 1.91 8.42 -14.34
N LEU A 103 1.56 8.29 -13.05
CA LEU A 103 2.42 7.73 -12.02
C LEU A 103 2.24 6.22 -11.81
N TRP A 104 1.17 5.61 -12.33
CA TRP A 104 0.86 4.19 -12.07
C TRP A 104 2.01 3.27 -12.44
N ARG A 105 2.71 3.55 -13.54
CA ARG A 105 3.89 2.78 -13.99
C ARG A 105 5.00 2.70 -12.92
N TYR A 106 5.14 3.75 -12.11
CA TYR A 106 6.15 3.83 -11.05
C TYR A 106 5.61 3.21 -9.77
N LEU A 107 4.37 3.50 -9.40
CA LEU A 107 3.74 2.99 -8.18
C LEU A 107 3.53 1.47 -8.21
N ARG A 108 3.23 0.90 -9.38
CA ARG A 108 3.07 -0.55 -9.55
C ARG A 108 4.39 -1.30 -9.73
N SER A 109 5.53 -0.62 -9.85
CA SER A 109 6.82 -1.22 -10.16
C SER A 109 7.88 -0.94 -9.09
N ALA A 110 8.56 -1.99 -8.62
CA ALA A 110 9.72 -1.84 -7.75
C ALA A 110 11.04 -1.65 -8.53
N ASN A 111 11.02 -1.30 -9.81
CA ASN A 111 12.22 -1.33 -10.66
C ASN A 111 13.36 -0.41 -10.20
N LEU A 112 13.05 0.78 -9.67
CA LEU A 112 14.07 1.72 -9.18
C LEU A 112 14.81 1.14 -7.97
N MET A 113 14.07 0.71 -6.94
CA MET A 113 14.64 0.09 -5.74
C MET A 113 15.27 -1.27 -6.02
N GLY A 114 14.63 -2.10 -6.84
CA GLY A 114 15.15 -3.41 -7.23
C GLY A 114 16.45 -3.32 -8.02
N ARG A 115 16.67 -2.23 -8.78
CA ARG A 115 17.95 -1.96 -9.44
C ARG A 115 19.02 -1.60 -8.41
N LEU A 116 18.75 -0.70 -7.47
CA LEU A 116 19.68 -0.36 -6.38
C LEU A 116 20.10 -1.63 -5.61
N ILE A 117 19.13 -2.42 -5.15
CA ILE A 117 19.39 -3.67 -4.42
C ILE A 117 20.27 -4.63 -5.25
N ARG A 118 20.03 -4.70 -6.56
CA ARG A 118 20.84 -5.54 -7.46
C ARG A 118 22.28 -5.06 -7.56
N GLU A 119 22.52 -3.76 -7.69
CA GLU A 119 23.88 -3.21 -7.75
C GLU A 119 24.62 -3.42 -6.43
N VAL A 120 23.96 -3.21 -5.28
CA VAL A 120 24.54 -3.52 -3.97
C VAL A 120 24.92 -5.00 -3.87
N ARG A 121 24.01 -5.92 -4.23
CA ARG A 121 24.28 -7.37 -4.24
C ARG A 121 25.40 -7.77 -5.20
N ARG A 122 25.52 -7.09 -6.35
CA ARG A 122 26.62 -7.31 -7.28
C ARG A 122 27.95 -6.87 -6.65
N GLY A 123 27.96 -5.71 -6.00
CA GLY A 123 29.11 -5.17 -5.30
C GLY A 123 29.61 -6.08 -4.17
N THR A 124 28.69 -6.69 -3.42
CA THR A 124 29.03 -7.65 -2.35
C THR A 124 29.53 -8.97 -2.92
N LYS A 125 28.88 -9.53 -3.95
CA LYS A 125 29.29 -10.81 -4.56
C LYS A 125 30.69 -10.76 -5.16
N VAL A 126 31.10 -9.64 -5.75
CA VAL A 126 32.47 -9.46 -6.26
C VAL A 126 33.52 -9.47 -5.13
N ARG A 127 33.09 -9.26 -3.88
CA ARG A 127 33.92 -9.07 -2.68
C ARG A 127 33.60 -10.08 -1.58
N ASP A 128 33.00 -11.23 -1.92
CA ASP A 128 32.37 -12.19 -0.99
C ASP A 128 33.31 -12.74 0.11
N HIS A 129 34.62 -12.57 -0.04
CA HIS A 129 35.64 -12.95 0.95
C HIS A 129 36.67 -11.83 1.24
N LYS A 130 36.32 -10.58 0.92
CA LYS A 130 37.21 -9.41 1.00
C LYS A 130 36.78 -8.40 2.06
N PHE A 131 35.68 -8.65 2.75
CA PHE A 131 35.23 -7.78 3.84
C PHE A 131 35.97 -8.14 5.13
N PRO A 132 36.80 -7.25 5.68
CA PRO A 132 37.56 -7.54 6.90
C PRO A 132 36.68 -7.61 8.14
N GLN A 133 35.53 -6.91 8.13
CA GLN A 133 34.54 -6.89 9.21
C GLN A 133 33.14 -6.65 8.62
N GLY A 134 32.09 -7.08 9.32
CA GLY A 134 30.71 -6.88 8.88
C GLY A 134 30.36 -5.42 8.56
N GLY A 135 30.90 -4.48 9.35
CA GLY A 135 30.70 -3.04 9.13
C GLY A 135 31.26 -2.50 7.81
N ALA A 136 32.21 -3.19 7.17
CA ALA A 136 32.77 -2.75 5.88
C ALA A 136 31.73 -2.79 4.75
N VAL A 137 30.65 -3.57 4.91
CA VAL A 137 29.52 -3.59 3.96
C VAL A 137 28.79 -2.24 3.91
N TYR A 138 28.73 -1.51 5.03
CA TYR A 138 28.10 -0.17 5.05
C TYR A 138 28.82 0.82 4.14
N LYS A 139 30.15 0.74 4.03
CA LYS A 139 30.93 1.58 3.10
C LYS A 139 30.53 1.31 1.66
N LEU A 140 30.34 0.04 1.28
CA LEU A 140 29.86 -0.32 -0.06
C LEU A 140 28.44 0.19 -0.29
N LEU A 141 27.54 0.00 0.68
CA LEU A 141 26.16 0.48 0.59
C LEU A 141 26.13 2.00 0.38
N TYR A 142 26.92 2.74 1.17
CA TYR A 142 27.03 4.20 1.07
C TYR A 142 27.51 4.62 -0.33
N LEU A 143 28.64 4.06 -0.80
CA LEU A 143 29.20 4.41 -2.11
C LEU A 143 28.26 4.07 -3.28
N GLU A 144 27.56 2.94 -3.24
CA GLU A 144 26.56 2.62 -4.26
C GLU A 144 25.34 3.53 -4.17
N SER A 145 24.96 3.98 -2.97
CA SER A 145 23.85 4.93 -2.78
C SER A 145 24.19 6.30 -3.39
N GLU A 146 25.35 6.86 -3.06
CA GLU A 146 25.88 8.11 -3.65
C GLU A 146 25.91 8.03 -5.18
N ARG A 147 26.40 6.90 -5.71
CA ARG A 147 26.45 6.67 -7.16
C ARG A 147 25.06 6.63 -7.80
N GLN A 148 24.06 6.04 -7.14
CA GLN A 148 22.69 6.05 -7.66
C GLN A 148 22.05 7.43 -7.54
N GLU A 149 22.32 8.17 -6.46
CA GLU A 149 21.83 9.53 -6.27
C GLU A 149 22.28 10.45 -7.40
N GLY A 150 23.57 10.44 -7.76
CA GLY A 150 24.06 11.20 -8.91
C GLY A 150 23.33 10.86 -10.22
N ARG A 151 23.06 9.56 -10.46
CA ARG A 151 22.29 9.10 -11.64
C ARG A 151 20.81 9.49 -11.58
N TRP A 152 20.24 9.62 -10.39
CA TRP A 152 18.84 9.99 -10.20
C TRP A 152 18.64 11.51 -10.29
N ALA A 153 19.63 12.30 -9.86
CA ALA A 153 19.61 13.76 -9.98
C ALA A 153 19.45 14.22 -11.44
N GLU A 154 20.04 13.49 -12.38
CA GLU A 154 19.92 13.76 -13.82
C GLU A 154 18.57 13.31 -14.44
N ARG A 155 17.73 12.58 -13.69
CA ARG A 155 16.52 11.94 -14.23
C ARG A 155 15.25 12.58 -13.71
N LYS A 156 14.39 12.97 -14.63
CA LYS A 156 13.00 13.34 -14.33
C LYS A 156 12.07 12.16 -14.62
N LEU A 157 11.13 11.89 -13.72
CA LEU A 157 10.07 10.92 -13.96
C LEU A 157 9.13 11.49 -15.03
N LYS A 158 8.92 10.73 -16.11
CA LYS A 158 7.97 11.10 -17.18
C LYS A 158 6.56 11.14 -16.58
N GLY A 159 5.76 12.15 -16.90
CA GLY A 159 4.40 12.26 -16.35
C GLY A 159 4.34 12.89 -14.96
N PHE A 160 5.48 13.20 -14.33
CA PHE A 160 5.49 13.81 -13.00
C PHE A 160 5.13 15.29 -13.02
N ALA A 161 5.49 16.01 -14.09
CA ALA A 161 5.16 17.43 -14.21
C ALA A 161 3.64 17.61 -14.29
N GLU A 162 2.99 16.76 -15.07
CA GLU A 162 1.55 16.68 -15.30
C GLU A 162 0.80 16.27 -14.02
N ALA A 163 1.37 15.35 -13.23
CA ALA A 163 0.78 14.90 -11.98
C ALA A 163 1.00 15.89 -10.80
N ARG A 164 1.92 16.85 -10.92
CA ARG A 164 2.40 17.65 -9.78
C ARG A 164 1.29 18.42 -9.09
N GLU A 165 0.47 19.15 -9.85
CA GLU A 165 -0.60 19.98 -9.29
C GLU A 165 -1.67 19.12 -8.60
N VAL A 166 -2.06 18.02 -9.24
CA VAL A 166 -3.01 17.05 -8.66
C VAL A 166 -2.48 16.49 -7.34
N LEU A 167 -1.20 16.09 -7.29
CA LEU A 167 -0.58 15.59 -6.07
C LEU A 167 -0.50 16.65 -4.97
N GLN A 168 -0.24 17.91 -5.32
CA GLN A 168 -0.22 19.02 -4.36
C GLN A 168 -1.61 19.24 -3.76
N LYS A 169 -2.66 19.22 -4.59
CA LYS A 169 -4.05 19.30 -4.11
C LYS A 169 -4.40 18.13 -3.19
N MET A 170 -4.10 16.89 -3.60
CA MET A 170 -4.32 15.69 -2.77
C MET A 170 -3.56 15.77 -1.43
N LEU A 171 -2.36 16.36 -1.42
CA LEU A 171 -1.59 16.58 -0.20
C LEU A 171 -2.27 17.61 0.69
N GLN A 172 -2.69 18.76 0.13
CA GLN A 172 -3.37 19.80 0.89
C GLN A 172 -4.65 19.28 1.53
N GLU A 173 -5.48 18.56 0.79
CA GLU A 173 -6.74 17.97 1.29
C GLU A 173 -6.49 17.00 2.45
N ARG A 174 -5.43 16.19 2.35
CA ARG A 174 -5.08 15.19 3.37
C ARG A 174 -4.51 15.78 4.65
N HIS A 175 -3.75 16.87 4.52
CA HIS A 175 -3.11 17.56 5.64
C HIS A 175 -3.89 18.80 6.10
N ALA A 176 -5.05 19.08 5.49
CA ALA A 176 -5.93 20.14 5.93
C ALA A 176 -6.25 19.93 7.43
N PRO A 177 -6.17 20.99 8.25
CA PRO A 177 -6.50 20.88 9.67
C PRO A 177 -7.93 20.35 9.78
N ARG A 178 -8.14 19.33 10.63
CA ARG A 178 -9.46 18.74 10.94
C ARG A 178 -10.39 19.71 11.69
N THR A 179 -10.26 21.01 11.47
CA THR A 179 -11.06 22.06 12.08
C THR A 179 -12.20 22.37 11.10
N GLN A 180 -13.30 21.61 11.16
CA GLN A 180 -14.68 22.03 10.78
C GLN A 180 -15.71 20.89 10.60
N THR A 181 -15.45 19.64 11.02
CA THR A 181 -16.53 18.62 11.03
C THR A 181 -17.37 18.63 12.31
N LEU A 182 -16.89 19.25 13.40
CA LEU A 182 -17.67 19.40 14.65
C LEU A 182 -18.62 20.62 14.63
N THR A 183 -18.30 21.68 13.89
CA THR A 183 -19.11 22.91 13.90
C THR A 183 -20.41 22.81 13.09
N LYS A 184 -20.50 21.88 12.12
CA LYS A 184 -21.73 21.64 11.35
C LYS A 184 -22.74 20.72 12.05
N ILE A 185 -22.31 19.99 13.09
CA ILE A 185 -23.20 19.12 13.89
C ILE A 185 -23.82 19.90 15.05
N LEU A 186 -23.10 20.88 15.61
CA LEU A 186 -23.55 21.66 16.78
C LEU A 186 -24.38 22.92 16.45
N THR A 187 -24.60 23.26 15.18
CA THR A 187 -25.35 24.46 14.75
C THR A 187 -26.68 24.18 14.06
N ARG A 188 -27.08 22.90 13.95
CA ARG A 188 -28.49 22.58 13.63
C ARG A 188 -29.30 22.63 14.92
N PRO A 189 -30.30 23.50 15.08
CA PRO A 189 -31.29 23.31 16.13
C PRO A 189 -31.95 21.95 15.88
N GLY A 190 -31.85 21.05 16.87
CA GLY A 190 -32.56 19.77 16.83
C GLY A 190 -34.06 20.00 16.70
N PRO A 191 -34.81 19.11 16.03
CA PRO A 191 -36.26 19.22 16.00
C PRO A 191 -36.80 19.17 17.45
N ALA A 192 -37.73 20.06 17.76
CA ALA A 192 -38.42 20.07 19.05
C ALA A 192 -39.01 18.68 19.31
N VAL A 193 -38.63 18.07 20.43
CA VAL A 193 -39.12 16.75 20.85
C VAL A 193 -40.58 16.92 21.28
N PRO A 194 -41.55 16.21 20.68
CA PRO A 194 -42.93 16.24 21.15
C PRO A 194 -43.06 15.60 22.54
N SER A 195 -43.86 16.21 23.41
CA SER A 195 -44.05 15.89 24.83
C SER A 195 -44.79 14.56 25.13
N ALA A 196 -44.64 13.54 24.28
CA ALA A 196 -45.47 12.33 24.33
C ALA A 196 -44.76 11.05 24.81
N TRP A 197 -43.49 11.12 25.26
CA TRP A 197 -42.75 9.95 25.75
C TRP A 197 -42.29 10.14 27.19
N SER A 198 -43.25 10.26 28.11
CA SER A 198 -43.01 10.15 29.55
C SER A 198 -43.84 9.00 30.11
N TYR A 199 -43.45 7.75 29.83
CA TYR A 199 -43.83 6.62 30.69
C TYR A 199 -42.92 5.41 30.43
N VAL A 200 -41.99 5.17 31.34
CA VAL A 200 -41.37 3.84 31.54
C VAL A 200 -41.55 3.52 33.02
N PRO A 201 -42.26 2.44 33.40
CA PRO A 201 -42.49 2.11 34.79
C PRO A 201 -41.19 1.66 35.46
N SER A 202 -40.87 2.31 36.58
CA SER A 202 -39.79 1.96 37.48
C SER A 202 -40.19 0.77 38.35
N THR A 203 -39.57 -0.39 38.16
CA THR A 203 -39.45 -1.37 39.24
C THR A 203 -38.17 -2.18 39.08
N LEU A 204 -37.42 -2.21 40.18
CA LEU A 204 -36.27 -3.07 40.51
C LEU A 204 -34.89 -2.53 40.13
N ALA A 205 -34.53 -1.48 40.88
CA ALA A 205 -33.22 -1.32 41.48
C ALA A 205 -32.85 -2.55 42.37
N LEU A 206 -31.55 -2.63 42.72
CA LEU A 206 -30.82 -3.68 43.47
C LEU A 206 -30.19 -4.69 42.50
N SER A 207 -28.88 -4.72 42.26
CA SER A 207 -27.81 -4.78 43.26
C SER A 207 -26.46 -4.47 42.56
N ALA A 208 -25.82 -3.37 42.97
CA ALA A 208 -24.39 -3.17 42.77
C ALA A 208 -23.74 -3.13 44.16
N ARG A 209 -23.12 -4.25 44.54
CA ARG A 209 -22.03 -4.32 45.52
C ARG A 209 -21.03 -5.34 45.01
N GLU A 210 -19.78 -4.86 44.89
CA GLU A 210 -18.53 -5.61 45.06
C GLU A 210 -18.18 -6.67 44.00
N CYS A 211 -17.35 -6.26 43.02
CA CYS A 211 -16.06 -6.88 42.63
C CYS A 211 -15.38 -6.06 41.53
#